data_AF-A0A444J693-F1
#
_entry.id   AF-A0A444J693-F1
#
_cell.length_a   1.000
_cell.length_b   1.000
_cell.length_c   1.000
_cell.angle_alpha   90.00
_cell.angle_beta   90.00
_cell.angle_gamma   90.00
#
_symmetry.space_group_name_H-M   'P 1'
#
loop_
_entity.id
_entity.type
_entity.pdbx_description
1 polymer ?
#
loop_
_entity_poly.entity_id
_entity_poly.type
_entity_poly.pdbx_seq_one_letter_code
_entity_poly.pdbx_strand_id
1 'polypeptide(L)' 'MVMEKRSCDFIIFGVMGDLAQRKLLPSLYQLEKSGLLNYDTRIVGVARHELDQEAFQTEDAEKAGKVC' A
#
# COMPACT_ATOMS: atom_id res chain seq x y z
N MET A 1 -23.42 -8.73 14.33
CA MET A 1 -23.23 -7.37 13.78
C MET A 1 -22.05 -7.43 12.83
N VAL A 2 -22.30 -7.67 11.54
CA VAL A 2 -21.24 -7.71 10.52
C VAL A 2 -21.11 -6.29 9.99
N MET A 3 -19.98 -5.62 10.25
CA MET A 3 -19.63 -4.40 9.52
C MET A 3 -19.33 -4.84 8.10
N GLU A 4 -20.21 -4.52 7.16
CA GLU A 4 -20.02 -4.82 5.75
C GLU A 4 -18.90 -3.95 5.21
N LYS A 5 -17.70 -4.52 5.13
CA LYS A 5 -16.57 -3.87 4.50
C LYS A 5 -16.71 -4.08 3.00
N ARG A 6 -16.83 -3.01 2.23
CA ARG A 6 -16.81 -3.10 0.78
C ARG A 6 -15.37 -3.26 0.30
N SER A 7 -15.16 -4.15 -0.66
CA SER A 7 -13.90 -4.25 -1.39
C SER A 7 -13.69 -2.98 -2.20
N CYS A 8 -12.47 -2.44 -2.18
CA CYS A 8 -12.10 -1.26 -2.94
C CYS A 8 -10.69 -1.45 -3.51
N ASP A 9 -10.43 -0.83 -4.66
CA ASP A 9 -9.09 -0.67 -5.19
C ASP A 9 -8.50 0.66 -4.70
N PHE A 10 -7.40 0.60 -3.96
CA PHE A 10 -6.74 1.76 -3.36
C PHE A 10 -5.44 2.07 -4.11
N ILE A 11 -5.46 3.09 -4.97
CA ILE A 11 -4.35 3.43 -5.86
C ILE A 11 -3.58 4.62 -5.27
N ILE A 12 -2.30 4.42 -4.96
CA ILE A 12 -1.41 5.43 -4.37
C ILE A 12 -0.45 5.94 -5.43
N PHE A 13 -0.72 7.14 -5.95
CA PHE A 13 0.24 7.85 -6.81
C PHE A 13 1.30 8.53 -5.96
N GLY A 14 2.57 8.30 -6.29
CA GLY A 14 3.68 8.77 -5.47
C GLY A 14 3.80 7.99 -4.17
N VAL A 15 3.65 6.66 -4.23
CA VAL A 15 3.87 5.75 -3.09
C VAL A 15 5.29 5.87 -2.49
N MET A 16 6.21 6.52 -3.21
CA MET A 16 7.55 6.87 -2.73
C MET A 16 7.75 8.29 -2.22
N GLY A 17 6.66 9.06 -2.14
CA GLY A 17 6.67 10.30 -1.39
C GLY A 17 6.81 10.02 0.11
N ASP A 18 7.41 10.98 0.82
CA ASP A 18 7.58 10.96 2.27
C ASP A 18 6.28 10.66 3.03
N LEU A 19 5.16 11.26 2.58
CA LEU A 19 3.85 11.03 3.17
C LEU A 19 3.38 9.57 3.05
N ALA A 20 3.62 8.96 1.89
CA ALA A 20 3.18 7.59 1.65
C ALA A 20 3.94 6.61 2.55
N GLN A 21 5.27 6.78 2.64
CA GLN A 21 6.13 5.93 3.45
C GLN A 21 5.95 6.12 4.95
N ARG A 22 5.85 7.36 5.41
CA ARG A 22 5.80 7.64 6.86
C ARG A 22 4.40 7.56 7.46
N LYS A 23 3.34 7.70 6.65
CA LYS A 23 1.96 7.78 7.14
C LYS A 23 1.03 6.79 6.46
N LEU A 24 0.90 6.83 5.12
CA LEU A 24 -0.13 6.04 4.44
C LEU A 24 0.10 4.53 4.57
N LEU A 25 1.31 4.04 4.27
CA LEU A 25 1.61 2.61 4.35
C LEU A 25 1.54 2.07 5.79
N PRO A 26 2.12 2.75 6.81
CA PRO A 26 1.95 2.32 8.20
C PRO A 26 0.49 2.29 8.65
N SER A 27 -0.32 3.28 8.25
CA SER A 27 -1.76 3.31 8.59
C SER A 27 -2.55 2.20 7.88
N LEU A 28 -2.26 1.91 6.61
CA LEU A 28 -2.88 0.80 5.87
C LEU A 28 -2.51 -0.56 6.49
N TYR A 29 -1.25 -0.74 6.89
CA TYR A 29 -0.82 -1.94 7.61
C TYR A 29 -1.56 -2.09 8.96
N GLN A 30 -1.74 -1.00 9.72
CA GLN A 30 -2.51 -1.04 10.96
C GLN A 30 -4.00 -1.36 10.73
N LEU A 31 -4.58 -0.86 9.64
CA LEU A 31 -5.95 -1.17 9.22
C LEU A 31 -6.11 -2.66 8.84
N GLU A 32 -5.12 -3.24 8.17
CA GLU A 32 -5.07 -4.67 7.84
C GLU A 32 -4.97 -5.52 9.11
N LYS A 33 -4.00 -5.21 9.98
CA LYS A 33 -3.78 -5.88 11.27
C LYS A 33 -4.98 -5.79 12.21
N SER A 34 -5.71 -4.67 12.19
CA SER A 34 -6.92 -4.48 13.00
C SER A 34 -8.13 -5.24 12.43
N GLY A 35 -7.97 -5.90 11.29
CA GLY A 35 -9.06 -6.55 10.59
C GLY A 35 -10.14 -5.53 10.26
N LEU A 36 -9.76 -4.37 9.72
CA LEU A 36 -10.69 -3.31 9.29
C LEU A 36 -10.75 -3.16 7.77
N LEU A 37 -9.81 -3.76 7.03
CA LEU A 37 -9.86 -3.88 5.57
C LEU A 37 -10.68 -5.11 5.14
N ASN A 38 -11.29 -5.03 3.96
CA ASN A 38 -11.87 -6.20 3.30
C ASN A 38 -10.72 -7.06 2.75
N TYR A 39 -10.87 -8.39 2.78
CA TYR A 39 -9.90 -9.33 2.23
C TYR A 39 -9.65 -9.13 0.73
N ASP A 40 -10.67 -8.73 -0.03
CA ASP A 40 -10.63 -8.47 -1.46
C ASP A 40 -10.17 -7.03 -1.80
N THR A 41 -9.82 -6.21 -0.79
CA THR A 41 -9.25 -4.88 -1.04
C THR A 41 -7.86 -5.02 -1.64
N ARG A 42 -7.61 -4.34 -2.76
CA ARG A 42 -6.30 -4.29 -3.42
C ARG A 42 -5.66 -2.93 -3.21
N ILE A 43 -4.37 -2.91 -2.91
CA ILE A 43 -3.60 -1.68 -2.72
C ILE A 43 -2.53 -1.64 -3.79
N VAL A 44 -2.60 -0.63 -4.66
CA VAL A 44 -1.74 -0.50 -5.85
C VAL A 44 -0.88 0.75 -5.70
N GLY A 45 0.45 0.59 -5.68
CA GLY A 45 1.41 1.69 -5.62
C GLY A 45 1.92 2.10 -7.00
N VAL A 46 1.82 3.39 -7.34
CA VAL A 46 2.33 3.95 -8.61
C VAL A 46 3.42 4.99 -8.33
N ALA A 47 4.58 4.87 -8.98
CA ALA A 47 5.62 5.91 -8.94
C ALA A 47 6.26 6.06 -10.32
N ARG A 48 7.04 7.14 -10.46
CA ARG A 48 7.66 7.56 -11.72
C ARG A 48 8.96 6.80 -12.03
N HIS A 49 9.60 6.21 -11.04
CA HIS A 49 10.83 5.44 -11.23
C HIS A 49 10.48 3.96 -11.43
N GLU A 50 11.15 3.31 -12.38
CA GLU A 50 11.03 1.87 -12.54
C GLU A 50 11.49 1.18 -11.27
N LEU A 51 10.68 0.25 -10.80
CA LEU A 51 11.05 -0.58 -9.68
C LEU A 51 11.47 -1.93 -10.16
N ASP A 52 12.56 -2.39 -9.56
CA ASP A 52 12.74 -3.82 -9.38
C ASP A 52 11.85 -4.30 -8.25
N GLN A 53 11.00 -5.28 -8.56
CA GLN A 53 10.07 -5.92 -7.63
C GLN A 53 10.79 -6.57 -6.44
N GLU A 54 12.06 -6.97 -6.64
CA GLU A 54 12.92 -7.58 -5.62
C GLU A 54 13.45 -6.56 -4.61
N ALA A 55 13.71 -5.32 -5.04
CA ALA A 55 14.22 -4.25 -4.18
C ALA A 55 13.19 -3.75 -3.15
N PHE A 56 11.89 -4.06 -3.32
CA PHE A 56 10.86 -3.67 -2.37
C PHE A 56 10.73 -4.62 -1.16
N GLN A 57 11.20 -5.87 -1.27
CA GLN A 57 11.05 -6.89 -0.22
C GLN A 57 12.24 -6.97 0.73
N THR A 58 13.40 -6.47 0.32
CA THR A 58 14.62 -6.46 1.13
C THR A 58 15.00 -5.01 1.48
N GLU A 59 14.55 -4.61 2.67
CA GLU A 59 15.16 -3.60 3.56
C GLU A 59 15.22 -2.11 3.16
N ASP A 60 14.71 -1.69 2.01
CA ASP A 60 14.57 -0.25 1.72
C ASP A 60 13.20 0.08 1.10
N ALA A 61 12.20 0.30 1.95
CA ALA A 61 10.90 0.86 1.57
C ALA A 61 10.99 2.31 1.06
N GLU A 62 12.11 2.76 0.48
CA GLU A 62 12.28 4.14 0.04
C GLU A 62 12.12 4.35 -1.48
N LYS A 63 12.12 3.28 -2.32
CA LYS A 63 11.83 3.43 -3.78
C LYS A 63 11.09 2.23 -4.39
N ALA A 64 9.77 2.32 -4.44
CA ALA A 64 8.82 1.38 -4.96
C ALA A 64 7.51 2.07 -5.37
N GLY A 65 7.40 2.59 -6.60
CA GLY A 65 6.12 2.45 -7.29
C GLY A 65 6.27 1.82 -8.68
N LYS A 66 5.68 0.65 -8.81
CA LYS A 66 5.12 0.08 -10.03
C LYS A 66 4.06 -0.89 -9.54
N VAL A 67 2.91 -0.67 -10.16
CA VAL A 67 1.64 -1.38 -10.04
C VAL A 67 1.88 -2.88 -9.96
N CYS A 68 1.50 -3.47 -8.83
CA CYS A 68 0.89 -4.79 -8.78
C CYS A 68 -0.58 -4.58 -8.45
#